data_AF-A0A7Y8H624-F1
#
_entry.id   AF-A0A7Y8H624-F1
#
_cell.length_a   1.000
_cell.length_b   1.000
_cell.length_c   1.000
_cell.angle_alpha   90.00
_cell.angle_beta   90.00
_cell.angle_gamma   90.00
#
_symmetry.space_group_name_H-M   'P 1'
#
loop_
_entity.id
_entity.type
_entity.pdbx_description
1 polymer ?
#
loop_
_entity_poly.entity_id
_entity_poly.type
_entity_poly.pdbx_seq_one_letter_code
_entity_poly.pdbx_strand_id
1 'polypeptide(L)'
;MIEAGYGNFPRELTGVEKHLLSLVLPANKPGYLLYRDLINDLMVIGYGRFGNGNKILGKENSVIDLQIPTSPVFAVGNYYYDDQSIDVIIHQFNNDQIEFDLGIDDLSFITDLNKLKGWNFSEWIPGQKLPADDKKVRELIILPDEKVLAFSVTFKKIWLYDFSSGVNTILPVTNFFNEVMRVKNIRDAKIALKPGSFFERLDTFTDLELASALLSYSKYLHSIKIDEKRIRNFFETGSSKN
;
A
#
# COMPACT_ATOMS: atom_id res chain seq x y z
N MET A 1 12.56 31.79 4.04
CA MET A 1 11.54 31.26 4.96
C MET A 1 10.22 31.45 4.26
N ILE A 2 9.63 30.37 3.76
CA ILE A 2 8.32 30.42 3.10
C ILE A 2 7.31 30.10 4.20
N GLU A 3 6.50 31.08 4.59
CA GLU A 3 5.35 30.90 5.46
C GLU A 3 4.35 29.98 4.73
N ALA A 4 4.20 28.75 5.23
CA ALA A 4 3.14 27.85 4.82
C ALA A 4 1.80 28.43 5.28
N GLY A 5 0.84 28.53 4.36
CA GLY A 5 -0.48 29.10 4.61
C GLY A 5 -1.20 28.45 5.78
N TYR A 6 -1.71 29.28 6.69
CA TYR A 6 -2.40 28.87 7.91
C TYR A 6 -3.74 28.19 7.60
N GLY A 7 -3.75 26.86 7.57
CA GLY A 7 -4.88 26.11 8.12
C GLY A 7 -4.85 26.23 9.64
N ASN A 8 -6.00 26.41 10.30
CA ASN A 8 -6.06 26.30 11.76
C ASN A 8 -5.79 24.84 12.14
N PHE A 9 -4.56 24.55 12.52
CA PHE A 9 -4.14 23.27 13.09
C PHE A 9 -3.85 23.44 14.58
N PRO A 10 -4.09 22.43 15.41
CA PRO A 10 -4.69 21.14 15.08
C PRO A 10 -6.21 21.26 14.81
N ARG A 11 -6.75 20.38 13.95
CA ARG A 11 -8.20 20.28 13.70
C ARG A 11 -8.63 18.84 13.49
N GLU A 12 -9.92 18.59 13.65
CA GLU A 12 -10.51 17.32 13.22
C GLU A 12 -10.46 17.17 11.69
N LEU A 13 -10.52 15.92 11.23
CA LEU A 13 -10.83 15.61 9.84
C LEU A 13 -12.21 16.17 9.48
N THR A 14 -12.32 16.82 8.33
CA THR A 14 -13.64 17.19 7.80
C THR A 14 -14.45 15.95 7.48
N GLY A 15 -15.78 16.09 7.39
CA GLY A 15 -16.66 14.97 7.02
C GLY A 15 -16.29 14.31 5.69
N VAL A 16 -15.86 15.11 4.70
CA VAL A 16 -15.42 14.63 3.38
C VAL A 16 -14.08 13.89 3.48
N GLU A 17 -13.08 14.45 4.16
CA GLU A 17 -11.79 13.77 4.37
C GLU A 17 -11.98 12.43 5.10
N LYS A 18 -12.75 12.44 6.20
CA LYS A 18 -13.06 11.23 6.96
C LYS A 18 -13.75 10.18 6.10
N HIS A 19 -14.71 10.59 5.27
CA HIS A 19 -15.38 9.68 4.34
C HIS A 19 -14.40 9.08 3.33
N LEU A 20 -13.60 9.90 2.63
CA LEU A 20 -12.63 9.43 1.63
C LEU A 20 -11.62 8.45 2.22
N LEU A 21 -11.03 8.76 3.37
CA LEU A 21 -10.11 7.85 4.07
C LEU A 21 -10.80 6.53 4.42
N SER A 22 -12.08 6.59 4.82
CA SER A 22 -12.86 5.41 5.17
C SER A 22 -13.14 4.48 3.98
N LEU A 23 -13.16 5.00 2.75
CA LEU A 23 -13.40 4.21 1.54
C LEU A 23 -12.23 3.27 1.22
N VAL A 24 -11.01 3.61 1.63
CA VAL A 24 -9.82 2.74 1.46
C VAL A 24 -9.49 1.92 2.71
N LEU A 25 -10.34 1.98 3.75
CA LEU A 25 -10.15 1.27 5.01
C LEU A 25 -11.40 0.42 5.33
N PRO A 26 -11.57 -0.75 4.69
CA PRO A 26 -12.77 -1.58 4.88
C PRO A 26 -12.97 -2.00 6.34
N ALA A 27 -14.14 -1.71 6.90
CA ALA A 27 -14.44 -1.96 8.32
C ALA A 27 -14.63 -3.46 8.64
N ASN A 28 -14.90 -4.29 7.64
CA ASN A 28 -15.05 -5.74 7.78
C ASN A 28 -13.70 -6.50 7.78
N LYS A 29 -12.57 -5.81 7.62
CA LYS A 29 -11.23 -6.41 7.63
C LYS A 29 -10.46 -5.94 8.88
N PRO A 30 -10.07 -6.83 9.81
CA PRO A 30 -9.54 -6.45 11.11
C PRO A 30 -8.36 -5.47 11.07
N GLY A 31 -7.41 -5.66 10.16
CA GLY A 31 -6.23 -4.79 10.09
C GLY A 31 -6.54 -3.38 9.60
N TYR A 32 -7.54 -3.22 8.73
CA TYR A 32 -8.01 -1.91 8.28
C TYR A 32 -8.89 -1.24 9.33
N LEU A 33 -9.73 -2.01 10.05
CA LEU A 33 -10.52 -1.51 11.17
C LEU A 33 -9.65 -0.87 12.25
N LEU A 34 -8.55 -1.52 12.63
CA LEU A 34 -7.57 -0.94 13.58
C LEU A 34 -7.03 0.42 13.13
N TYR A 35 -6.79 0.60 11.82
CA TYR A 35 -6.37 1.90 11.27
C TYR A 35 -7.49 2.94 11.30
N ARG A 36 -8.74 2.55 11.08
CA ARG A 36 -9.89 3.47 11.22
C ARG A 36 -9.97 3.99 12.64
N ASP A 37 -9.87 3.09 13.61
CA ASP A 37 -9.94 3.43 15.04
C ASP A 37 -8.80 4.37 15.41
N LEU A 38 -7.58 4.06 14.98
CA LEU A 38 -6.43 4.93 15.15
C LEU A 38 -6.65 6.32 14.54
N ILE A 39 -7.13 6.41 13.30
CA ILE A 39 -7.41 7.70 12.63
C ILE A 39 -8.48 8.51 13.38
N ASN A 40 -9.48 7.85 13.96
CA ASN A 40 -10.52 8.53 14.74
C ASN A 40 -10.00 9.19 16.02
N ASP A 41 -8.86 8.73 16.55
CA ASP A 41 -8.22 9.26 17.76
C ASP A 41 -7.16 10.34 17.46
N LEU A 42 -6.94 10.68 16.17
CA LEU A 42 -5.92 11.64 15.75
C LEU A 42 -6.52 12.92 15.18
N MET A 43 -5.73 13.99 15.24
CA MET A 43 -6.04 15.31 14.69
C MET A 43 -5.18 15.58 13.47
N VAL A 44 -5.68 16.35 12.50
CA VAL A 44 -4.85 16.93 11.44
C VAL A 44 -3.97 18.00 12.09
N ILE A 45 -2.67 17.76 12.13
CA ILE A 45 -1.68 18.63 12.81
C ILE A 45 -0.91 19.53 11.83
N GLY A 46 -1.05 19.32 10.53
CA GLY A 46 -0.46 20.16 9.52
C GLY A 46 -0.38 19.50 8.14
N TYR A 47 0.31 20.16 7.23
CA TYR A 47 0.59 19.66 5.89
C TYR A 47 1.85 18.79 5.88
N GLY A 48 1.85 17.80 4.99
CA GLY A 48 3.05 17.04 4.67
C GLY A 48 3.89 17.73 3.59
N ARG A 49 4.64 16.93 2.82
CA ARG A 49 5.62 17.42 1.84
C ARG A 49 5.03 17.68 0.46
N PHE A 50 3.86 17.13 0.14
CA PHE A 50 3.35 17.04 -1.23
C PHE A 50 2.15 17.96 -1.49
N GLY A 51 2.26 19.25 -1.15
CA GLY A 51 1.18 20.23 -1.36
C GLY A 51 0.07 20.15 -0.31
N ASN A 52 -1.03 20.88 -0.51
CA ASN A 52 -2.05 21.03 0.54
C ASN A 52 -3.02 19.84 0.64
N GLY A 53 -3.10 19.02 -0.41
CA GLY A 53 -3.79 17.72 -0.41
C GLY A 53 -3.14 16.69 0.50
N ASN A 54 -1.84 16.85 0.77
CA ASN A 54 -1.04 15.98 1.62
C ASN A 54 -0.98 16.52 3.05
N LYS A 55 -1.50 15.74 4.01
CA LYS A 55 -1.71 16.15 5.41
C LYS A 55 -1.19 15.10 6.37
N ILE A 56 -0.93 15.53 7.59
CA ILE A 56 -0.41 14.68 8.65
C ILE A 56 -1.42 14.64 9.81
N LEU A 57 -1.78 13.42 10.20
CA LEU A 57 -2.52 13.11 11.43
C LEU A 57 -1.54 12.83 12.57
N GLY A 58 -1.83 13.33 13.75
CA GLY A 58 -1.07 13.09 14.97
C GLY A 58 -1.84 13.51 16.21
N LYS A 59 -1.22 13.38 17.39
CA LYS A 59 -1.77 13.95 18.62
C LYS A 59 -1.70 15.47 18.57
N GLU A 60 -2.59 16.15 19.28
CA GLU A 60 -2.75 17.62 19.26
C GLU A 60 -1.44 18.40 19.45
N ASN A 61 -0.53 17.88 20.29
CA ASN A 61 0.75 18.51 20.61
C ASN A 61 1.96 17.89 19.89
N SER A 62 1.72 17.04 18.89
CA SER A 62 2.81 16.42 18.10
C SER A 62 3.49 17.44 17.21
N VAL A 63 4.82 17.37 17.12
CA VAL A 63 5.62 18.18 16.20
C VAL A 63 5.82 17.40 14.91
N ILE A 64 5.52 18.03 13.78
CA ILE A 64 5.79 17.46 12.46
C ILE A 64 7.30 17.55 12.18
N ASP A 65 7.93 16.41 11.91
CA ASP A 65 9.31 16.36 11.42
C ASP A 65 9.35 15.99 9.93
N LEU A 66 9.38 17.01 9.08
CA LEU A 66 9.52 16.87 7.63
C LEU A 66 10.94 16.51 7.18
N GLN A 67 11.87 16.14 8.07
CA GLN A 67 13.16 15.55 7.69
C GLN A 67 13.09 14.02 7.58
N ILE A 68 12.13 13.38 8.26
CA ILE A 68 11.96 11.93 8.26
C ILE A 68 11.30 11.47 6.95
N PRO A 69 11.87 10.52 6.18
CA PRO A 69 11.24 10.01 4.96
C PRO A 69 9.80 9.57 5.18
N THR A 70 8.94 9.81 4.18
CA THR A 70 7.54 9.38 4.22
C THR A 70 7.47 7.87 4.38
N SER A 71 6.61 7.40 5.28
CA SER A 71 6.41 5.97 5.53
C SER A 71 5.91 5.25 4.28
N PRO A 72 6.06 3.93 4.16
CA PRO A 72 5.46 3.18 3.07
C PRO A 72 3.93 3.37 2.99
N VAL A 73 3.35 3.21 1.80
CA VAL A 73 1.89 3.25 1.62
C VAL A 73 1.26 2.06 2.34
N PHE A 74 0.22 2.34 3.13
CA PHE A 74 -0.60 1.35 3.82
C PHE A 74 -1.88 1.02 3.03
N ALA A 75 -2.60 2.04 2.57
CA ALA A 75 -3.82 1.87 1.79
C ALA A 75 -3.87 2.85 0.62
N VAL A 76 -4.44 2.43 -0.51
CA VAL A 76 -4.61 3.29 -1.68
C VAL A 76 -5.86 2.93 -2.47
N GLY A 77 -6.50 3.95 -3.00
CA GLY A 77 -7.60 3.85 -3.95
C GLY A 77 -7.73 5.11 -4.78
N ASN A 78 -8.60 5.05 -5.77
CA ASN A 78 -8.93 6.17 -6.63
C ASN A 78 -10.45 6.26 -6.77
N TYR A 79 -10.97 7.46 -6.62
CA TYR A 79 -12.40 7.75 -6.64
C TYR A 79 -12.70 8.88 -7.60
N TYR A 80 -13.90 8.84 -8.16
CA TYR A 80 -14.38 9.78 -9.13
C TYR A 80 -15.65 10.44 -8.61
N TYR A 81 -15.69 11.76 -8.75
CA TYR A 81 -16.89 12.57 -8.53
C TYR A 81 -17.07 13.46 -9.74
N ASP A 82 -18.18 13.26 -10.46
CA ASP A 82 -18.38 13.81 -11.81
C ASP A 82 -17.15 13.50 -12.70
N ASP A 83 -16.47 14.52 -13.25
CA ASP A 83 -15.30 14.37 -14.11
C ASP A 83 -13.95 14.48 -13.36
N GLN A 84 -13.98 14.57 -12.02
CA GLN A 84 -12.76 14.72 -11.20
C GLN A 84 -12.32 13.40 -10.58
N SER A 85 -11.01 13.17 -10.59
CA SER A 85 -10.34 12.01 -10.00
C SER A 85 -9.65 12.39 -8.69
N ILE A 86 -9.90 11.62 -7.64
CA ILE A 86 -9.39 11.82 -6.29
C ILE A 86 -8.56 10.59 -5.92
N ASP A 87 -7.26 10.76 -5.79
CA ASP A 87 -6.36 9.72 -5.27
C ASP A 87 -6.42 9.74 -3.75
N VAL A 88 -6.71 8.61 -3.12
CA VAL A 88 -6.71 8.48 -1.66
C VAL A 88 -5.56 7.58 -1.26
N ILE A 89 -4.54 8.15 -0.63
CA ILE A 89 -3.34 7.44 -0.17
C ILE A 89 -3.22 7.61 1.33
N ILE A 90 -3.04 6.51 2.05
CA ILE A 90 -2.76 6.50 3.49
C ILE A 90 -1.42 5.80 3.69
N HIS A 91 -0.49 6.45 4.37
CA HIS A 91 0.80 5.88 4.71
C HIS A 91 0.76 5.12 6.04
N GLN A 92 1.76 4.28 6.27
CA GLN A 92 1.88 3.54 7.53
C GLN A 92 2.07 4.49 8.71
N PHE A 93 1.37 4.19 9.80
CA PHE A 93 1.56 4.83 11.10
C PHE A 93 3.02 4.67 11.55
N ASN A 94 3.68 5.79 11.79
CA ASN A 94 5.09 5.84 12.16
C ASN A 94 5.35 7.11 12.96
N ASN A 95 6.19 7.03 14.00
CA ASN A 95 6.51 8.16 14.88
C ASN A 95 5.25 8.88 15.41
N ASP A 96 4.25 8.10 15.81
CA ASP A 96 2.95 8.60 16.30
C ASP A 96 2.17 9.47 15.30
N GLN A 97 2.44 9.31 14.00
CA GLN A 97 1.81 10.10 12.93
C GLN A 97 1.36 9.22 11.75
N ILE A 98 0.33 9.68 11.04
CA ILE A 98 -0.12 9.11 9.75
C ILE A 98 -0.09 10.22 8.72
N GLU A 99 0.69 10.04 7.67
CA GLU A 99 0.60 10.89 6.48
C GLU A 99 -0.49 10.36 5.55
N PHE A 100 -1.34 11.24 5.03
CA PHE A 100 -2.32 10.91 4.00
C PHE A 100 -2.35 11.96 2.90
N ASP A 101 -2.72 11.54 1.70
CA ASP A 101 -2.83 12.40 0.53
C ASP A 101 -4.15 12.14 -0.20
N LEU A 102 -4.85 13.23 -0.53
CA LEU A 102 -6.11 13.20 -1.29
C LEU A 102 -5.95 13.67 -2.74
N GLY A 103 -4.73 14.00 -3.17
CA GLY A 103 -4.36 14.42 -4.52
C GLY A 103 -4.94 15.77 -4.98
N ILE A 104 -5.89 16.33 -4.22
CA ILE A 104 -6.58 17.59 -4.49
C ILE A 104 -6.66 18.42 -3.20
N ASP A 105 -6.39 19.71 -3.33
CA ASP A 105 -6.37 20.67 -2.23
C ASP A 105 -7.78 21.06 -1.75
N ASP A 106 -8.71 21.29 -2.69
CA ASP A 106 -10.08 21.72 -2.41
C ASP A 106 -11.10 20.61 -2.76
N LEU A 107 -11.81 20.13 -1.73
CA LEU A 107 -12.83 19.08 -1.85
C LEU A 107 -14.25 19.66 -1.87
N SER A 108 -14.42 20.98 -1.95
CA SER A 108 -15.73 21.65 -1.92
C SER A 108 -16.65 21.27 -3.08
N PHE A 109 -16.09 20.77 -4.18
CA PHE A 109 -16.85 20.25 -5.33
C PHE A 109 -17.64 18.96 -5.00
N ILE A 110 -17.25 18.23 -3.95
CA ILE A 110 -17.94 17.02 -3.50
C ILE A 110 -19.16 17.43 -2.68
N THR A 111 -20.31 17.49 -3.33
CA THR A 111 -21.58 17.91 -2.71
C THR A 111 -22.45 16.75 -2.22
N ASP A 112 -22.23 15.52 -2.72
CA ASP A 112 -22.95 14.31 -2.31
C ASP A 112 -22.04 13.08 -2.30
N LEU A 113 -21.62 12.64 -1.11
CA LEU A 113 -20.71 11.51 -0.95
C LEU A 113 -21.22 10.20 -1.59
N ASN A 114 -22.53 10.04 -1.77
CA ASN A 114 -23.09 8.83 -2.40
C ASN A 114 -22.82 8.73 -3.90
N LYS A 115 -22.40 9.82 -4.55
CA LYS A 115 -22.05 9.82 -5.97
C LYS A 115 -20.60 9.39 -6.22
N LEU A 116 -19.78 9.28 -5.18
CA LEU A 116 -18.42 8.79 -5.32
C LEU A 116 -18.44 7.35 -5.84
N LYS A 117 -17.73 7.12 -6.95
CA LYS A 117 -17.48 5.80 -7.50
C LYS A 117 -16.00 5.59 -7.59
N GLY A 118 -15.51 4.39 -7.36
CA GLY A 118 -14.08 4.17 -7.42
C GLY A 118 -13.69 2.75 -7.09
N TRP A 119 -12.41 2.58 -6.86
CA TRP A 119 -11.80 1.31 -6.54
C TRP A 119 -10.70 1.53 -5.52
N ASN A 120 -10.39 0.49 -4.76
CA ASN A 120 -9.26 0.50 -3.84
C ASN A 120 -8.62 -0.89 -3.77
N PHE A 121 -7.34 -0.92 -3.38
CA PHE A 121 -6.61 -2.18 -3.20
C PHE A 121 -7.01 -2.89 -1.91
N SER A 122 -7.56 -2.17 -0.93
CA SER A 122 -7.90 -2.73 0.38
C SER A 122 -9.03 -3.76 0.33
N GLU A 123 -9.94 -3.66 -0.65
CA GLU A 123 -11.05 -4.61 -0.84
C GLU A 123 -10.62 -5.92 -1.51
N TRP A 124 -9.55 -5.92 -2.31
CA TRP A 124 -9.11 -7.11 -3.02
C TRP A 124 -8.83 -8.28 -2.07
N ILE A 125 -9.23 -9.49 -2.48
CA ILE A 125 -8.90 -10.75 -1.82
C ILE A 125 -8.41 -11.77 -2.87
N PRO A 126 -7.61 -12.77 -2.47
CA PRO A 126 -7.15 -13.83 -3.38
C PRO A 126 -8.28 -14.50 -4.16
N GLY A 127 -8.01 -14.83 -5.42
CA GLY A 127 -8.96 -15.39 -6.38
C GLY A 127 -9.79 -14.33 -7.13
N GLN A 128 -9.79 -13.07 -6.71
CA GLN A 128 -10.50 -12.00 -7.40
C GLN A 128 -9.65 -11.34 -8.49
N LYS A 129 -10.33 -10.85 -9.51
CA LYS A 129 -9.78 -9.87 -10.44
C LYS A 129 -9.60 -8.52 -9.74
N LEU A 130 -8.80 -7.62 -10.33
CA LEU A 130 -8.63 -6.29 -9.77
C LEU A 130 -9.92 -5.46 -9.89
N PRO A 131 -10.36 -4.79 -8.81
CA PRO A 131 -11.56 -3.97 -8.83
C PRO A 131 -11.52 -2.82 -9.85
N ALA A 132 -10.32 -2.35 -10.19
CA ALA A 132 -10.12 -1.17 -11.00
C ALA A 132 -10.32 -1.40 -12.51
N ASP A 133 -9.96 -2.59 -13.02
CA ASP A 133 -9.92 -2.88 -14.46
C ASP A 133 -10.43 -4.29 -14.83
N ASP A 134 -10.94 -5.04 -13.85
CA ASP A 134 -11.38 -6.45 -14.00
C ASP A 134 -10.31 -7.35 -14.63
N LYS A 135 -9.02 -7.00 -14.51
CA LYS A 135 -7.93 -7.83 -15.01
C LYS A 135 -7.53 -8.89 -13.99
N LYS A 136 -7.05 -10.02 -14.53
CA LYS A 136 -6.55 -11.13 -13.72
C LYS A 136 -5.28 -10.70 -12.98
N VAL A 137 -5.22 -11.08 -11.70
CA VAL A 137 -4.04 -10.96 -10.85
C VAL A 137 -3.24 -12.25 -10.94
N ARG A 138 -1.91 -12.16 -11.07
CA ARG A 138 -1.05 -13.33 -10.83
C ARG A 138 -0.90 -13.49 -9.33
N GLU A 139 -1.21 -14.67 -8.83
CA GLU A 139 -1.15 -15.00 -7.41
C GLU A 139 -0.12 -16.09 -7.17
N LEU A 140 0.62 -15.96 -6.06
CA LEU A 140 1.57 -16.92 -5.56
C LEU A 140 1.22 -17.21 -4.10
N ILE A 141 0.84 -18.46 -3.82
CA ILE A 141 0.62 -18.91 -2.45
C ILE A 141 1.99 -18.98 -1.76
N ILE A 142 2.18 -18.15 -0.74
CA ILE A 142 3.42 -18.11 0.05
C ILE A 142 3.30 -19.06 1.23
N LEU A 143 2.17 -18.99 1.93
CA LEU A 143 1.75 -19.92 2.97
C LEU A 143 0.24 -20.15 2.79
N PRO A 144 -0.22 -21.39 2.59
CA PRO A 144 -1.64 -21.70 2.46
C PRO A 144 -2.46 -21.09 3.60
N ASP A 145 -3.60 -20.48 3.25
CA ASP A 145 -4.55 -19.83 4.18
C ASP A 145 -3.97 -18.72 5.08
N GLU A 146 -2.74 -18.28 4.81
CA GLU A 146 -2.05 -17.27 5.62
C GLU A 146 -1.56 -16.09 4.79
N LYS A 147 -0.89 -16.38 3.66
CA LYS A 147 -0.17 -15.36 2.87
C LYS A 147 -0.24 -15.67 1.38
N VAL A 148 -0.71 -14.69 0.60
CA VAL A 148 -0.67 -14.73 -0.88
C VAL A 148 0.04 -13.49 -1.39
N LEU A 149 1.07 -13.70 -2.20
CA LEU A 149 1.76 -12.63 -2.93
C LEU A 149 1.07 -12.44 -4.28
N ALA A 150 0.72 -11.20 -4.60
CA ALA A 150 -0.08 -10.86 -5.76
C ALA A 150 0.62 -9.81 -6.63
N PHE A 151 0.39 -9.92 -7.94
CA PHE A 151 1.01 -9.08 -8.96
C PHE A 151 -0.03 -8.56 -9.95
N SER A 152 -0.03 -7.24 -10.14
CA SER A 152 -0.78 -6.58 -11.21
C SER A 152 0.17 -6.06 -12.28
N VAL A 153 0.06 -6.61 -13.50
CA VAL A 153 0.80 -6.11 -14.65
C VAL A 153 0.27 -4.73 -15.08
N THR A 154 -1.05 -4.53 -15.11
CA THR A 154 -1.67 -3.25 -15.51
C THR A 154 -1.24 -2.11 -14.61
N PHE A 155 -1.37 -2.29 -13.29
CA PHE A 155 -1.04 -1.25 -12.31
C PHE A 155 0.43 -1.22 -11.91
N LYS A 156 1.22 -2.17 -12.42
CA LYS A 156 2.63 -2.36 -12.04
C LYS A 156 2.80 -2.35 -10.52
N LYS A 157 2.00 -3.16 -9.82
CA LYS A 157 2.00 -3.27 -8.36
C LYS A 157 2.21 -4.70 -7.89
N ILE A 158 2.81 -4.81 -6.71
CA ILE A 158 3.05 -6.05 -5.99
C ILE A 158 2.48 -5.84 -4.59
N TRP A 159 1.73 -6.79 -4.06
CA TRP A 159 1.25 -6.72 -2.69
C TRP A 159 1.16 -8.09 -2.06
N LEU A 160 1.30 -8.13 -0.73
CA LEU A 160 1.16 -9.31 0.09
C LEU A 160 -0.17 -9.23 0.86
N TYR A 161 -1.06 -10.18 0.61
CA TYR A 161 -2.29 -10.34 1.36
C TYR A 161 -2.04 -11.21 2.60
N ASP A 162 -2.47 -10.73 3.76
CA ASP A 162 -2.44 -11.46 5.03
C ASP A 162 -3.88 -11.85 5.41
N PHE A 163 -4.15 -13.16 5.52
CA PHE A 163 -5.50 -13.66 5.79
C PHE A 163 -6.02 -13.31 7.18
N SER A 164 -5.12 -13.23 8.17
CA SER A 164 -5.51 -12.97 9.57
C SER A 164 -6.04 -11.56 9.77
N SER A 165 -5.48 -10.60 9.04
CA SER A 165 -5.83 -9.18 9.12
C SER A 165 -6.69 -8.70 7.96
N GLY A 166 -6.68 -9.41 6.83
CA GLY A 166 -7.29 -8.99 5.58
C GLY A 166 -6.52 -7.90 4.84
N VAL A 167 -5.31 -7.54 5.28
CA VAL A 167 -4.56 -6.39 4.75
C VAL A 167 -3.79 -6.75 3.49
N ASN A 168 -3.87 -5.88 2.49
CA ASN A 168 -3.02 -5.87 1.30
C ASN A 168 -1.82 -4.95 1.52
N THR A 169 -0.67 -5.52 1.87
CA THR A 169 0.58 -4.76 2.08
C THR A 169 1.26 -4.51 0.74
N ILE A 170 1.27 -3.26 0.27
CA ILE A 170 1.90 -2.88 -0.99
C ILE A 170 3.43 -2.94 -0.86
N LEU A 171 4.07 -3.66 -1.78
CA LEU A 171 5.53 -3.78 -1.83
C LEU A 171 6.09 -2.83 -2.91
N PRO A 172 7.09 -2.00 -2.59
CA PRO A 172 7.82 -1.21 -3.57
C PRO A 172 8.44 -2.09 -4.65
N VAL A 173 8.01 -1.90 -5.91
CA VAL A 173 8.47 -2.70 -7.06
C VAL A 173 9.98 -2.69 -7.20
N THR A 174 10.61 -1.52 -7.08
CA THR A 174 12.07 -1.39 -7.19
C THR A 174 12.79 -2.25 -6.17
N ASN A 175 12.34 -2.23 -4.92
CA ASN A 175 12.99 -2.97 -3.84
C ASN A 175 12.79 -4.48 -4.04
N PHE A 176 11.57 -4.91 -4.35
CA PHE A 176 11.29 -6.31 -4.63
C PHE A 176 12.07 -6.82 -5.86
N PHE A 177 12.10 -6.04 -6.94
CA PHE A 177 12.85 -6.37 -8.16
C PHE A 177 14.34 -6.54 -7.89
N ASN A 178 14.94 -5.65 -7.08
CA ASN A 178 16.34 -5.78 -6.68
C ASN A 178 16.60 -7.11 -5.98
N GLU A 179 15.69 -7.56 -5.11
CA GLU A 179 15.81 -8.85 -4.44
C GLU A 179 15.66 -10.03 -5.41
N VAL A 180 14.77 -9.96 -6.41
CA VAL A 180 14.68 -10.96 -7.49
C VAL A 180 16.00 -11.04 -8.26
N MET A 181 16.61 -9.90 -8.60
CA MET A 181 17.89 -9.86 -9.30
C MET A 181 19.02 -10.47 -8.45
N ARG A 182 19.05 -10.20 -7.14
CA ARG A 182 20.00 -10.83 -6.21
C ARG A 182 19.84 -12.34 -6.16
N VAL A 183 18.61 -12.84 -6.00
CA VAL A 183 18.30 -14.29 -5.95
C VAL A 183 18.75 -14.99 -7.23
N LYS A 184 18.53 -14.39 -8.40
CA LYS A 184 18.98 -14.94 -9.69
C LYS A 184 20.46 -14.72 -9.99
N ASN A 185 21.19 -14.04 -9.11
CA ASN A 185 22.57 -13.61 -9.31
C ASN A 185 22.78 -12.84 -10.64
N ILE A 186 21.77 -12.08 -11.07
CA ILE A 186 21.84 -11.25 -12.28
C ILE A 186 22.47 -9.91 -11.90
N ARG A 187 23.67 -9.65 -12.41
CA ARG A 187 24.43 -8.41 -12.15
C ARG A 187 24.55 -7.48 -13.37
N ASP A 188 24.01 -7.88 -14.52
CA ASP A 188 24.02 -7.04 -15.71
C ASP A 188 23.21 -5.77 -15.45
N ALA A 189 23.90 -4.64 -15.42
CA ALA A 189 23.33 -3.32 -15.19
C ALA A 189 22.25 -2.95 -16.22
N LYS A 190 22.31 -3.47 -17.46
CA LYS A 190 21.29 -3.23 -18.49
C LYS A 190 19.92 -3.82 -18.12
N ILE A 191 19.92 -4.84 -17.26
CA ILE A 191 18.74 -5.55 -16.77
C ILE A 191 18.38 -5.08 -15.36
N ALA A 192 19.36 -5.06 -14.45
CA ALA A 192 19.14 -4.78 -13.03
C ALA A 192 18.70 -3.34 -12.73
N LEU A 193 19.05 -2.37 -13.58
CA LEU A 193 18.66 -0.97 -13.40
C LEU A 193 17.32 -0.61 -14.04
N LYS A 194 16.52 -1.59 -14.50
CA LYS A 194 15.24 -1.37 -15.18
C LYS A 194 14.07 -2.05 -14.45
N PRO A 195 13.73 -1.62 -13.22
CA PRO A 195 12.62 -2.21 -12.46
C PRO A 195 11.27 -2.12 -13.19
N GLY A 196 11.09 -1.13 -14.08
CA GLY A 196 9.90 -1.02 -14.94
C GLY A 196 9.66 -2.20 -15.88
N SER A 197 10.72 -2.97 -16.21
CA SER A 197 10.66 -4.18 -17.05
C SER A 197 10.24 -5.44 -16.29
N PHE A 198 10.14 -5.38 -14.95
CA PHE A 198 9.77 -6.53 -14.13
C PHE A 198 8.47 -7.18 -14.61
N PHE A 199 7.44 -6.38 -14.86
CA PHE A 199 6.12 -6.88 -15.25
C PHE A 199 6.06 -7.42 -16.67
N GLU A 200 6.92 -6.94 -17.58
CA GLU A 200 7.06 -7.48 -18.94
C GLU A 200 7.67 -8.89 -18.94
N ARG A 201 8.40 -9.22 -17.87
CA ARG A 201 9.14 -10.47 -17.70
C ARG A 201 8.62 -11.33 -16.56
N LEU A 202 7.47 -10.98 -15.99
CA LEU A 202 6.96 -11.60 -14.76
C LEU A 202 6.90 -13.13 -14.91
N ASP A 203 6.44 -13.62 -16.05
CA ASP A 203 6.28 -15.04 -16.34
C ASP A 203 7.61 -15.80 -16.56
N THR A 204 8.73 -15.08 -16.64
CA THR A 204 10.08 -15.69 -16.68
C THR A 204 10.63 -16.02 -15.31
N PHE A 205 9.95 -15.58 -14.23
CA PHE A 205 10.34 -15.87 -12.85
C PHE A 205 9.53 -17.04 -12.30
N THR A 206 10.25 -18.00 -11.71
CA THR A 206 9.59 -19.12 -11.03
C THR A 206 9.01 -18.67 -9.70
N ASP A 207 8.02 -19.40 -9.22
CA ASP A 207 7.38 -19.13 -7.93
C ASP A 207 8.36 -19.22 -6.76
N LEU A 208 9.32 -20.15 -6.81
CA LEU A 208 10.40 -20.27 -5.84
C LEU A 208 11.33 -19.04 -5.84
N GLU A 209 11.65 -18.48 -7.02
CA GLU A 209 12.47 -17.26 -7.12
C GLU A 209 11.75 -16.05 -6.51
N LEU A 210 10.45 -15.90 -6.81
CA LEU A 210 9.62 -14.81 -6.27
C LEU A 210 9.42 -14.95 -4.75
N ALA A 211 9.19 -16.16 -4.25
CA ALA A 211 9.09 -16.43 -2.82
C ALA A 211 10.43 -16.17 -2.09
N SER A 212 11.55 -16.56 -2.70
CA SER A 212 12.89 -16.28 -2.15
C SER A 212 13.19 -14.79 -2.10
N ALA A 213 12.77 -14.03 -3.13
CA ALA A 213 12.89 -12.57 -3.15
C ALA A 213 12.04 -11.93 -2.05
N LEU A 214 10.81 -12.40 -1.84
CA LEU A 214 9.96 -11.94 -0.74
C LEU A 214 10.61 -12.20 0.62
N LEU A 215 11.16 -13.39 0.84
CA LEU A 215 11.88 -13.75 2.06
C LEU A 215 13.06 -12.81 2.30
N SER A 216 13.89 -12.58 1.28
CA SER A 216 15.01 -11.65 1.36
C SER A 216 14.54 -10.24 1.69
N TYR A 217 13.48 -9.78 1.01
CA TYR A 217 12.91 -8.45 1.21
C TYR A 217 12.33 -8.27 2.62
N SER A 218 11.63 -9.29 3.15
CA SER A 218 11.01 -9.25 4.48
C SER A 218 12.01 -9.08 5.62
N LYS A 219 13.26 -9.52 5.45
CA LYS A 219 14.33 -9.30 6.44
C LYS A 219 14.64 -7.81 6.64
N TYR A 220 14.37 -6.98 5.63
CA TYR A 220 14.55 -5.54 5.67
C TYR A 220 13.28 -4.79 6.10
N LEU A 221 12.10 -5.41 5.95
CA LEU A 221 10.83 -4.86 6.40
C LEU A 221 10.43 -5.47 7.74
N HIS A 222 10.75 -4.78 8.84
CA HIS A 222 10.34 -5.19 10.19
C HIS A 222 8.81 -5.37 10.38
N SER A 223 7.99 -4.83 9.46
CA SER A 223 6.54 -4.91 9.51
C SER A 223 5.96 -6.22 8.95
N ILE A 224 6.69 -6.95 8.11
CA ILE A 224 6.20 -8.20 7.50
C ILE A 224 6.74 -9.40 8.27
N LYS A 225 5.91 -9.98 9.15
CA LYS A 225 6.23 -11.22 9.86
C LYS A 225 6.02 -12.42 8.94
N ILE A 226 7.12 -13.07 8.57
CA ILE A 226 7.16 -14.26 7.73
C ILE A 226 8.01 -15.34 8.41
N ASP A 227 7.47 -16.57 8.50
CA ASP A 227 8.23 -17.74 8.95
C ASP A 227 9.02 -18.34 7.79
N GLU A 228 10.32 -18.02 7.75
CA GLU A 228 11.24 -18.48 6.69
C GLU A 228 11.32 -20.01 6.60
N LYS A 229 11.30 -20.73 7.73
CA LYS A 229 11.43 -22.19 7.73
C LYS A 229 10.20 -22.83 7.10
N ARG A 230 9.00 -22.33 7.42
CA ARG A 230 7.75 -22.85 6.86
C ARG A 230 7.66 -22.62 5.35
N ILE A 231 8.09 -21.46 4.87
CA ILE A 231 8.11 -21.17 3.43
C ILE A 231 9.11 -22.08 2.71
N ARG A 232 10.34 -22.20 3.21
CA ARG A 232 11.34 -23.08 2.59
C ARG A 232 10.83 -24.52 2.50
N ASN A 233 10.29 -25.05 3.61
CA ASN A 233 9.71 -26.38 3.63
C ASN A 233 8.55 -26.53 2.63
N PHE A 234 7.67 -25.53 2.51
CA PHE A 234 6.55 -25.55 1.57
C PHE A 234 7.03 -25.68 0.11
N PHE A 235 8.01 -24.87 -0.30
CA PHE A 235 8.52 -24.90 -1.66
C PHE A 235 9.44 -26.10 -1.94
N GLU A 236 10.21 -26.57 -0.96
CA GLU A 236 11.09 -27.75 -1.10
C GLU A 236 10.28 -29.06 -1.15
N THR A 237 9.26 -29.21 -0.31
CA THR A 237 8.42 -30.43 -0.28
C THR A 237 7.34 -30.43 -1.35
N GLY A 238 6.86 -29.26 -1.78
CA GLY A 238 5.90 -29.10 -2.88
C GLY A 238 6.52 -29.35 -4.26
N SER A 239 7.81 -29.04 -4.45
CA SER A 239 8.54 -29.32 -5.70
C SER A 239 8.85 -30.81 -5.93
N SER A 240 8.61 -31.67 -4.93
CA SER A 240 8.73 -33.14 -5.06
C SER A 240 7.44 -33.80 -5.57
N LYS A 241 6.41 -33.02 -5.95
CA LYS A 241 5.18 -33.51 -6.57
C LYS A 241 4.86 -32.69 -7.82
N ASN A 242 5.69 -32.81 -8.85
CA ASN A 242 5.34 -32.58 -10.26
C ASN A 242 6.25 -33.45 -11.12
#